data_AF-A0A7K0PVL8-F1
#
_entry.id   AF-A0A7K0PVL8-F1
#
_cell.length_a   1.000
_cell.length_b   1.000
_cell.length_c   1.000
_cell.angle_alpha   90.00
_cell.angle_beta   90.00
_cell.angle_gamma   90.00
#
_symmetry.space_group_name_H-M   'P 1'
#
loop_
_entity.id
_entity.type
_entity.pdbx_description
1 polymer ?
#
loop_
_entity_poly.entity_id
_entity_poly.type
_entity_poly.pdbx_seq_one_letter_code
_entity_poly.pdbx_strand_id
1 'polypeptide(L)'
;MHRAVLVLTLLVGLLAGSAVGLPTRAQPGTTAPADAADPALAPGRPLFGNPDALAALWVAAHPQDPRRAAVADLAAQPVARWFTETGPGTRGEVAG
;
A
#
# COMPACT_ATOMS: atom_id res chain seq x y z
N MET A 1 -6.83 -31.65 34.49
CA MET A 1 -7.10 -31.96 33.07
C MET A 1 -7.58 -30.74 32.26
N HIS A 2 -8.40 -29.84 32.80
CA HIS A 2 -8.85 -28.61 32.11
C HIS A 2 -7.73 -27.63 31.72
N ARG A 3 -6.68 -27.51 32.55
CA ARG A 3 -5.54 -26.61 32.29
C ARG A 3 -4.68 -27.03 31.08
N ALA A 4 -4.61 -28.33 30.79
CA ALA A 4 -3.83 -28.86 29.67
C ALA A 4 -4.52 -28.63 28.32
N VAL A 5 -5.87 -28.70 28.30
CA VAL A 5 -6.68 -28.45 27.10
C VAL A 5 -6.61 -26.97 26.68
N LEU A 6 -6.59 -26.05 27.65
CA LEU A 6 -6.55 -24.60 27.42
C LEU A 6 -5.19 -24.12 26.88
N VAL A 7 -4.09 -24.78 27.27
CA VAL A 7 -2.75 -24.50 26.74
C VAL A 7 -2.61 -25.05 25.31
N LEU A 8 -3.22 -26.21 25.02
CA LEU A 8 -3.20 -26.81 23.69
C LEU A 8 -3.98 -25.97 22.67
N THR A 9 -5.13 -25.40 23.04
CA THR A 9 -5.91 -24.52 22.14
C THR A 9 -5.22 -23.18 21.91
N LEU A 10 -4.54 -22.61 22.91
CA LEU A 10 -3.75 -21.37 22.75
C LEU A 10 -2.55 -21.57 21.82
N LEU A 11 -1.88 -22.72 21.88
CA LEU A 11 -0.76 -23.07 21.00
C LEU A 11 -1.20 -23.31 19.55
N VAL A 12 -2.36 -23.95 19.33
CA VAL A 12 -2.90 -24.15 17.97
C VAL A 12 -3.38 -22.82 17.36
N GLY A 13 -3.93 -21.90 18.16
CA GLY A 13 -4.31 -20.56 17.70
C GLY A 13 -3.11 -19.67 17.32
N LEU A 14 -1.98 -19.82 18.03
CA LEU A 14 -0.79 -19.00 17.80
C LEU A 14 -0.02 -19.41 16.53
N LEU A 15 -0.11 -20.68 16.10
CA LEU A 15 0.53 -21.16 14.87
C LEU A 15 -0.24 -20.83 13.59
N ALA A 16 -1.53 -20.49 13.68
CA ALA A 16 -2.34 -20.12 12.51
C ALA A 16 -2.17 -18.64 12.10
N GLY A 17 -1.61 -17.79 12.96
CA GLY A 17 -1.50 -16.35 12.74
C GLY A 17 -0.22 -15.88 12.02
N SER A 18 0.77 -16.73 11.82
CA SER A 18 2.11 -16.32 11.37
C SER A 18 2.42 -16.56 9.89
N ALA A 19 1.41 -16.91 9.07
CA ALA A 19 1.62 -17.21 7.64
C ALA A 19 0.72 -16.40 6.69
N VAL A 20 0.31 -15.19 7.07
CA VAL A 20 0.00 -14.18 6.04
C VAL A 20 1.33 -13.57 5.60
N GLY A 21 2.16 -14.42 4.99
CA GLY A 21 3.19 -13.96 4.08
C GLY A 21 2.45 -13.38 2.88
N LEU A 22 2.11 -12.09 2.95
CA LEU A 22 1.87 -11.32 1.73
C LEU A 22 3.04 -11.66 0.80
N PRO A 23 2.79 -12.09 -0.44
CA PRO A 23 3.87 -12.17 -1.40
C PRO A 23 4.42 -10.76 -1.55
N THR A 24 5.53 -10.45 -0.89
CA THR A 24 6.38 -9.34 -1.28
C THR A 24 6.94 -9.73 -2.63
N ARG A 25 6.15 -9.51 -3.69
CA ARG A 25 6.73 -9.42 -5.03
C ARG A 25 7.81 -8.38 -4.89
N ALA A 26 9.05 -8.75 -5.22
CA ALA A 26 10.11 -7.80 -5.40
C ALA A 26 9.55 -6.68 -6.27
N GLN A 27 9.47 -5.48 -5.70
CA GLN A 27 9.07 -4.29 -6.45
C GLN A 27 10.08 -4.19 -7.60
N PRO A 28 9.65 -4.23 -8.87
CA PRO A 28 10.55 -3.91 -9.96
C PRO A 28 11.15 -2.55 -9.63
N GLY A 29 12.46 -2.49 -9.47
CA GLY A 29 13.13 -1.23 -9.21
C GLY A 29 12.75 -0.26 -10.33
N THR A 30 12.12 0.86 -9.97
CA THR A 30 12.00 2.00 -10.86
C THR A 30 13.41 2.53 -11.07
N THR A 31 14.07 2.03 -12.11
CA THR A 31 15.32 2.60 -12.62
C THR A 31 15.07 3.47 -13.85
N ALA A 32 13.81 3.73 -14.24
CA ALA A 32 13.51 4.84 -15.12
C ALA A 32 13.48 6.11 -14.26
N PRO A 33 14.55 6.94 -14.24
CA PRO A 33 14.43 8.25 -13.65
C PRO A 33 13.30 8.98 -14.37
N ALA A 34 12.37 9.56 -13.60
CA ALA A 34 11.57 10.63 -14.15
C ALA A 34 12.54 11.67 -14.70
N ASP A 35 12.31 12.14 -15.94
CA ASP A 35 13.20 13.11 -16.55
C ASP A 35 13.20 14.36 -15.66
N ALA A 36 14.32 14.63 -15.00
CA ALA A 36 14.41 15.72 -14.03
C ALA A 36 14.16 17.10 -14.69
N ALA A 37 14.21 17.15 -16.02
CA ALA A 37 13.89 18.32 -16.82
C ALA A 37 12.40 18.43 -17.20
N ASP A 38 11.54 17.49 -16.81
CA ASP A 38 10.11 17.59 -17.08
C ASP A 38 9.52 18.83 -16.38
N PRO A 39 8.99 19.83 -17.12
CA PRO A 39 8.38 21.01 -16.53
C PRO A 39 7.18 20.69 -15.62
N ALA A 40 6.57 19.51 -15.75
CA ALA A 40 5.55 19.03 -14.82
C ALA A 40 6.10 18.73 -13.41
N LEU A 41 7.41 18.51 -13.27
CA LEU A 41 8.10 18.22 -12.02
C LEU A 41 8.84 19.44 -11.45
N ALA A 42 8.58 20.64 -11.97
CA ALA A 42 9.21 21.88 -11.49
C ALA A 42 8.97 22.09 -9.98
N PRO A 43 9.97 22.58 -9.22
CA PRO A 43 9.82 22.81 -7.78
C PRO A 43 8.60 23.66 -7.44
N GLY A 44 7.82 23.23 -6.45
CA GLY A 44 6.60 23.93 -6.00
C GLY A 44 5.34 23.65 -6.82
N ARG A 45 5.41 22.86 -7.90
CA ARG A 45 4.21 22.32 -8.57
C ARG A 45 3.61 21.20 -7.71
N PRO A 46 2.28 21.22 -7.47
CA PRO A 46 1.63 20.09 -6.82
C PRO A 46 1.67 18.87 -7.75
N LEU A 47 2.10 17.73 -7.22
CA LEU A 47 1.98 16.45 -7.91
C LEU A 47 0.55 15.91 -7.75
N PHE A 48 0.14 15.06 -8.69
CA PHE A 48 -1.13 14.35 -8.60
C PHE A 48 -1.16 13.46 -7.34
N GLY A 49 -2.18 13.64 -6.50
CA GLY A 49 -2.44 12.75 -5.37
C GLY A 49 -3.25 11.55 -5.82
N ASN A 50 -2.70 10.34 -5.68
CA ASN A 50 -3.37 9.12 -6.09
C ASN A 50 -4.46 8.71 -5.06
N PRO A 51 -5.76 8.87 -5.37
CA PRO A 51 -6.84 8.54 -4.42
C PRO A 51 -6.95 7.03 -4.17
N ASP A 52 -6.45 6.22 -5.11
CA ASP A 52 -6.51 4.76 -5.06
C ASP A 52 -5.26 4.16 -4.37
N ALA A 53 -4.40 5.01 -3.79
CA ALA A 53 -3.29 4.54 -2.98
C ALA A 53 -3.81 3.75 -1.76
N LEU A 54 -3.15 2.64 -1.44
CA LEU A 54 -3.54 1.76 -0.33
C LEU A 54 -3.66 2.51 1.01
N ALA A 55 -2.78 3.49 1.26
CA ALA A 55 -2.84 4.30 2.47
C ALA A 55 -4.13 5.15 2.53
N ALA A 56 -4.55 5.77 1.42
CA ALA A 56 -5.77 6.57 1.34
C ALA A 56 -7.02 5.70 1.55
N LEU A 57 -7.07 4.54 0.88
CA LEU A 57 -8.15 3.56 1.04
C LEU A 57 -8.22 3.03 2.47
N TRP A 58 -7.06 2.71 3.07
CA TRP A 58 -6.98 2.22 4.44
C TRP A 58 -7.46 3.28 5.44
N VAL A 59 -7.05 4.55 5.28
CA VAL A 59 -7.51 5.65 6.13
C VAL A 59 -9.03 5.75 6.06
N ALA A 60 -9.61 5.76 4.85
CA ALA A 60 -11.07 5.83 4.67
C ALA A 60 -11.80 4.67 5.38
N ALA A 61 -11.27 3.45 5.31
CA ALA A 61 -11.87 2.26 5.89
C ALA A 61 -11.74 2.15 7.42
N HIS A 62 -10.80 2.85 8.07
CA HIS A 62 -10.47 2.65 9.49
C HIS A 62 -10.61 3.91 10.35
N PRO A 63 -11.81 4.52 10.48
CA PRO A 63 -12.02 5.81 11.17
C PRO A 63 -11.65 5.85 12.64
N GLN A 64 -11.66 4.71 13.33
CA GLN A 64 -11.42 4.63 14.77
C GLN A 64 -10.07 4.00 15.12
N ASP A 65 -9.26 3.62 14.12
CA ASP A 65 -7.95 3.02 14.38
C ASP A 65 -6.99 4.09 14.94
N PRO A 66 -6.31 3.84 16.08
CA PRO A 66 -5.41 4.82 16.69
C PRO A 66 -4.23 5.20 15.79
N ARG A 67 -3.87 4.37 14.81
CA ARG A 67 -2.82 4.65 13.83
C ARG A 67 -3.32 5.55 12.69
N ARG A 68 -4.63 5.79 12.57
CA ARG A 68 -5.24 6.54 11.46
C ARG A 68 -4.59 7.89 11.24
N ALA A 69 -4.32 8.64 12.30
CA ALA A 69 -3.69 9.95 12.19
C ALA A 69 -2.32 9.87 11.50
N ALA A 70 -1.44 8.96 11.95
CA ALA A 70 -0.11 8.79 11.37
C ALA A 70 -0.15 8.31 9.91
N VAL A 71 -1.12 7.45 9.55
CA VAL A 71 -1.27 6.99 8.16
C VAL A 71 -1.93 8.05 7.28
N ALA A 72 -2.76 8.93 7.83
CA ALA A 72 -3.36 10.05 7.10
C ALA A 72 -2.29 11.04 6.60
N ASP A 73 -1.25 11.28 7.40
CA ASP A 73 -0.12 12.11 6.98
C ASP A 73 0.65 11.49 5.80
N LEU A 74 0.79 10.17 5.79
CA LEU A 74 1.36 9.43 4.67
C LEU A 74 0.44 9.48 3.43
N ALA A 75 -0.87 9.32 3.62
CA ALA A 75 -1.86 9.34 2.55
C ALA A 75 -2.01 10.73 1.90
N ALA A 76 -1.62 11.80 2.60
CA ALA A 76 -1.60 13.17 2.05
C ALA A 76 -0.43 13.42 1.09
N GLN A 77 0.59 12.56 1.08
CA GLN A 77 1.75 12.71 0.19
C GLN A 77 1.43 12.16 -1.21
N PRO A 78 1.90 12.83 -2.28
CA PRO A 78 1.82 12.27 -3.62
C PRO A 78 2.68 11.02 -3.72
N VAL A 79 2.09 9.94 -4.23
CA VAL A 79 2.75 8.65 -4.43
C VAL A 79 2.50 8.14 -5.85
N ALA A 80 3.47 7.43 -6.40
CA ALA A 80 3.36 6.87 -7.75
C ALA A 80 2.21 5.85 -7.85
N ARG A 81 1.50 5.86 -8.99
CA ARG A 81 0.64 4.76 -9.42
C ARG A 81 1.47 3.78 -10.23
N TRP A 82 1.43 2.51 -9.87
CA TRP A 82 2.21 1.46 -10.52
C TRP A 82 1.32 0.63 -11.43
N PHE A 83 1.68 0.57 -12.70
CA PHE A 83 1.02 -0.26 -13.68
C PHE A 83 1.79 -1.57 -13.84
N THR A 84 1.39 -2.58 -13.08
CA THR A 84 2.08 -3.88 -13.06
C THR A 84 1.39 -4.96 -13.90
N GLU A 85 0.19 -4.67 -14.41
CA GLU A 85 -0.60 -5.58 -15.24
C GLU A 85 -0.49 -5.21 -16.72
N THR A 86 -0.35 -6.23 -17.57
CA THR A 86 -0.43 -6.07 -19.03
C THR A 86 -1.87 -6.25 -19.47
N GLY A 87 -2.54 -5.17 -19.89
CA GLY A 87 -3.92 -5.24 -20.36
C GLY A 87 -4.39 -3.93 -21.01
N PRO A 88 -5.52 -3.98 -21.75
CA PRO A 88 -6.08 -2.81 -22.42
C PRO A 88 -6.47 -1.68 -21.44
N GLY A 89 -6.87 -2.01 -20.20
CA GLY A 89 -7.17 -1.01 -19.16
C GLY A 89 -5.96 -0.16 -18.78
N THR A 90 -4.81 -0.80 -18.55
CA THR A 90 -3.53 -0.14 -18.29
C THR A 90 -3.15 0.85 -19.41
N ARG A 91 -3.37 0.49 -20.67
CA ARG A 91 -3.05 1.37 -21.81
C ARG A 91 -3.96 2.60 -21.85
N GLY A 92 -5.23 2.46 -21.45
CA GLY A 92 -6.17 3.59 -21.39
C GLY A 92 -5.80 4.61 -20.30
N GLU A 93 -5.33 4.15 -19.14
CA GLU A 93 -4.92 5.04 -18.04
C GLU A 93 -3.57 5.75 -18.26
N VAL A 94 -2.65 5.15 -19.03
CA VAL A 94 -1.35 5.76 -19.31
C VAL A 94 -1.42 6.77 -20.48
N ALA A 95 -2.39 6.61 -21.38
CA ALA A 95 -2.51 7.43 -22.58
C ALA A 95 -3.44 8.66 -22.45
N GLY A 96 -4.12 8.82 -21.29
CA GLY A 96 -4.97 9.96 -20.96
C GLY A 96 -4.25 10.97 -20.09
#